data_AF-A0A2P4Q951-F1
#
_entry.id   AF-A0A2P4Q951-F1
#
_cell.length_a   1.000
_cell.length_b   1.000
_cell.length_c   1.000
_cell.angle_alpha   90.00
_cell.angle_beta   90.00
_cell.angle_gamma   90.00
#
_symmetry.space_group_name_H-M   'P 1'
#
loop_
_entity.id
_entity.type
_entity.pdbx_description
1 polymer ?
#
loop_
_entity_poly.entity_id
_entity_poly.type
_entity_poly.pdbx_seq_one_letter_code
_entity_poly.pdbx_strand_id
1 'polypeptide(L)'
;MQNEVRIYQLLSDLQDLPNLECYGYFENEWQKVKGILVLKAIHDRGILHNDIRGENILLDNRNNDVYLIDFGMSSSYYDVKKSWRLFNEEKLKLNSIVIDFYNSI
;
A
#
# COMPACT_ATOMS: atom_id res chain seq x y z
N MET A 1 4.37 10.97 -13.97
CA MET A 1 5.41 11.77 -13.29
C MET A 1 4.84 12.92 -12.43
N GLN A 2 4.15 13.94 -12.98
CA GLN A 2 3.60 15.04 -12.13
C GLN A 2 2.57 14.58 -11.09
N ASN A 3 1.71 13.60 -11.43
CA ASN A 3 0.72 13.06 -10.50
C ASN A 3 1.36 12.30 -9.33
N GLU A 4 2.39 11.50 -9.61
CA GLU A 4 3.10 10.71 -8.60
C GLU A 4 3.77 11.62 -7.56
N VAL A 5 4.48 12.68 -7.99
CA VAL A 5 5.08 13.67 -7.09
C VAL A 5 4.02 14.33 -6.19
N ARG A 6 2.87 14.68 -6.75
CA ARG A 6 1.75 15.27 -5.99
C ARG A 6 1.18 14.27 -4.96
N ILE A 7 1.12 12.99 -5.30
CA ILE A 7 0.67 11.95 -4.37
C ILE A 7 1.68 11.79 -3.22
N TYR A 8 2.99 11.72 -3.51
CA TYR A 8 3.99 11.70 -2.44
C TYR A 8 3.92 12.92 -1.52
N GLN A 9 3.63 14.12 -2.06
CA GLN A 9 3.41 15.31 -1.24
C GLN A 9 2.18 15.15 -0.32
N LEU A 10 1.08 14.60 -0.83
CA LEU A 10 -0.16 14.38 -0.08
C LEU A 10 -0.02 13.31 1.02
N LEU A 11 0.86 12.32 0.80
CA LEU A 11 1.08 11.20 1.71
C LEU A 11 2.33 11.38 2.58
N SER A 12 2.97 12.54 2.53
CA SER A 12 4.23 12.81 3.25
C SER A 12 4.12 12.72 4.77
N ASP A 13 2.91 12.80 5.33
CA ASP A 13 2.63 12.64 6.76
C ASP A 13 2.30 11.19 7.16
N LEU A 14 2.12 10.30 6.19
CA LEU A 14 1.78 8.89 6.41
C LEU A 14 2.99 7.96 6.40
N GLN A 15 3.96 8.26 5.56
CA GLN A 15 5.13 7.43 5.32
C GLN A 15 6.35 8.32 5.38
N ASP A 16 7.26 8.05 6.33
CA ASP A 16 8.59 8.62 6.31
C ASP A 16 9.41 8.00 5.17
N LEU A 17 10.63 8.52 4.93
CA LEU A 17 11.51 7.93 3.92
C LEU A 17 11.84 6.49 4.33
N PRO A 18 11.45 5.48 3.53
CA PRO A 18 11.69 4.11 3.91
C PRO A 18 13.18 3.81 3.86
N ASN A 19 13.66 3.02 4.82
CA ASN A 19 14.97 2.41 4.69
C ASN A 19 14.88 1.27 3.68
N LEU A 20 15.80 1.28 2.71
CA LEU A 20 15.91 0.25 1.68
C LEU A 20 16.47 -1.05 2.29
N GLU A 21 15.65 -1.80 3.02
CA GLU A 21 16.07 -3.10 3.60
C GLU A 21 15.58 -4.30 2.78
N CYS A 22 14.29 -4.40 2.43
CA CYS A 22 13.80 -5.50 1.59
C CYS A 22 12.49 -5.17 0.84
N TYR A 23 12.38 -5.71 -0.37
CA TYR A 23 11.15 -5.75 -1.17
C TYR A 23 10.47 -7.11 -0.99
N GLY A 24 9.12 -7.14 -0.95
CA GLY A 24 8.40 -8.40 -1.15
C GLY A 24 7.22 -8.65 -0.20
N TYR A 25 7.01 -9.93 0.09
CA TYR A 25 5.85 -10.44 0.81
C TYR A 25 6.01 -10.27 2.31
N PHE A 26 4.90 -10.05 3.01
CA PHE A 26 4.86 -9.92 4.46
C PHE A 26 5.48 -11.14 5.16
N GLU A 27 6.49 -10.92 5.99
CA GLU A 27 7.20 -11.96 6.73
C GLU A 27 6.49 -12.34 8.04
N ASN A 28 5.70 -11.43 8.62
CA ASN A 28 5.01 -11.66 9.89
C ASN A 28 3.65 -10.96 9.99
N GLU A 29 2.87 -11.32 11.02
CA GLU A 29 1.52 -10.79 11.26
C GLU A 29 1.48 -9.27 11.46
N TRP A 30 2.51 -8.70 12.09
CA TRP A 30 2.55 -7.25 12.33
C TRP A 30 2.69 -6.47 11.03
N GLN A 31 3.51 -6.97 10.11
CA GLN A 31 3.64 -6.38 8.78
C GLN A 31 2.34 -6.51 7.99
N LYS A 32 1.63 -7.64 8.07
CA LYS A 32 0.30 -7.81 7.43
C LYS A 32 -0.70 -6.77 7.94
N VAL A 33 -0.79 -6.62 9.27
CA VAL A 33 -1.67 -5.63 9.89
C VAL A 33 -1.28 -4.21 9.47
N LYS A 34 0.02 -3.88 9.48
CA LYS A 34 0.50 -2.56 9.05
C LYS A 34 0.24 -2.29 7.57
N GLY A 35 0.42 -3.26 6.69
CA GLY A 35 0.07 -3.11 5.27
C GLY A 35 -1.40 -2.78 5.05
N ILE A 36 -2.30 -3.43 5.78
CA ILE A 36 -3.74 -3.11 5.76
C ILE A 36 -4.01 -1.69 6.26
N LEU A 37 -3.33 -1.26 7.33
CA LEU A 37 -3.47 0.08 7.88
C LEU A 37 -2.95 1.17 6.92
N VAL A 38 -1.80 0.94 6.27
CA VAL A 38 -1.23 1.86 5.28
C VAL A 38 -2.14 1.98 4.06
N LEU A 39 -2.63 0.85 3.54
CA LEU A 39 -3.58 0.86 2.42
C LEU A 39 -4.86 1.62 2.79
N LYS A 40 -5.39 1.37 3.99
CA LYS A 40 -6.55 2.12 4.49
C LYS A 40 -6.26 3.62 4.59
N ALA A 41 -5.08 4.01 5.06
CA ALA A 41 -4.72 5.40 5.25
C ALA A 41 -4.63 6.18 3.93
N ILE A 42 -4.14 5.56 2.85
CA ILE A 42 -4.13 6.16 1.52
C ILE A 42 -5.56 6.21 0.92
N HIS A 43 -6.37 5.18 1.15
CA HIS A 43 -7.78 5.13 0.71
C HIS A 43 -8.63 6.20 1.38
N ASP A 44 -8.43 6.45 2.67
CA ASP A 44 -9.13 7.49 3.42
C ASP A 44 -8.77 8.90 2.92
N ARG A 45 -7.61 9.07 2.25
CA ARG A 45 -7.21 10.29 1.52
C ARG A 45 -7.73 10.33 0.07
N GLY A 46 -8.51 9.33 -0.34
CA GLY A 46 -9.05 9.22 -1.69
C GLY A 46 -8.04 8.76 -2.73
N ILE A 47 -6.92 8.17 -2.31
CA ILE A 47 -5.89 7.67 -3.23
C ILE A 47 -6.06 6.17 -3.43
N LEU A 48 -6.19 5.76 -4.70
CA LEU A 48 -6.13 4.37 -5.16
C LEU A 48 -4.74 4.14 -5.73
N HIS A 49 -4.06 3.09 -5.28
CA HIS A 49 -2.69 2.80 -5.74
C HIS A 49 -2.67 2.28 -7.18
N ASN A 50 -3.64 1.44 -7.53
CA ASN A 50 -3.88 0.69 -8.76
C ASN A 50 -2.87 -0.43 -9.10
N ASP A 51 -1.74 -0.50 -8.41
CA ASP A 51 -0.66 -1.48 -8.69
C ASP A 51 -0.16 -2.15 -7.40
N ILE A 52 -1.09 -2.65 -6.58
CA ILE A 52 -0.76 -3.43 -5.39
C ILE A 52 -0.24 -4.81 -5.79
N ARG A 53 1.04 -5.04 -5.53
CA ARG A 53 1.80 -6.27 -5.76
C ARG A 53 3.03 -6.31 -4.84
N GLY A 54 3.63 -7.48 -4.64
CA GLY A 54 4.75 -7.64 -3.69
C GLY A 54 5.96 -6.75 -4.00
N GLU A 55 6.21 -6.44 -5.27
CA GLU A 55 7.30 -5.57 -5.71
C GLU A 55 7.07 -4.09 -5.34
N ASN A 56 5.82 -3.69 -5.12
CA ASN A 56 5.42 -2.35 -4.70
C ASN A 56 5.15 -2.27 -3.19
N ILE A 57 5.60 -3.29 -2.44
CA ILE A 57 5.55 -3.35 -0.99
C ILE A 57 7.00 -3.45 -0.49
N LEU A 58 7.40 -2.43 0.27
CA LEU A 58 8.72 -2.37 0.89
C LEU A 58 8.56 -2.55 2.41
N LEU A 59 9.43 -3.36 3.01
CA LEU A 59 9.36 -3.73 4.41
C LEU A 59 10.60 -3.21 5.15
N ASP A 60 10.38 -2.72 6.38
CA ASP A 60 11.45 -2.46 7.35
C ASP A 60 11.33 -3.51 8.47
N ASN A 61 12.25 -4.48 8.45
CA ASN A 61 12.18 -5.62 9.36
C ASN A 61 12.59 -5.25 10.80
N ARG A 62 13.20 -4.08 11.02
CA ARG A 62 13.62 -3.65 12.37
C ARG A 62 12.45 -3.18 13.21
N ASN A 63 11.44 -2.58 12.57
CA ASN A 63 10.26 -2.03 13.25
C ASN A 63 8.92 -2.57 12.70
N ASN A 64 8.98 -3.53 11.76
CA ASN A 64 7.84 -4.10 11.04
C ASN A 64 7.07 -3.08 10.18
N ASP A 65 7.65 -1.94 9.84
CA ASP A 65 6.98 -0.98 8.96
C ASP A 65 6.79 -1.52 7.55
N VAL A 66 5.75 -1.00 6.91
CA VAL A 66 5.35 -1.36 5.55
C VAL A 66 5.15 -0.07 4.79
N TYR A 67 5.72 0.00 3.60
CA TYR A 67 5.64 1.14 2.72
C TYR A 67 5.06 0.70 1.38
N LEU A 68 4.08 1.45 0.89
CA LEU A 68 3.58 1.30 -0.48
C LEU A 68 4.38 2.25 -1.37
N ILE A 69 4.91 1.73 -2.46
CA ILE A 69 5.80 2.47 -3.36
C ILE A 69 5.32 2.38 -4.81
N ASP A 70 5.85 3.24 -5.68
CA ASP A 70 5.48 3.33 -7.10
C ASP A 70 4.01 3.74 -7.32
N PHE A 71 3.72 5.00 -6.97
CA PHE A 71 2.42 5.63 -7.24
C PHE A 71 2.26 6.10 -8.69
N GLY A 72 3.08 5.59 -9.63
CA GLY A 72 3.04 5.97 -11.04
C GLY A 72 1.68 5.70 -11.70
N MET A 73 0.97 4.68 -11.22
CA MET A 73 -0.36 4.25 -11.70
C MET A 73 -1.53 4.78 -10.87
N SER A 74 -1.27 5.56 -9.82
CA SER A 74 -2.28 5.90 -8.83
C SER A 74 -3.27 6.97 -9.29
N SER A 75 -4.48 6.88 -8.74
CA SER A 75 -5.60 7.78 -9.04
C SER A 75 -6.14 8.45 -7.78
N SER A 76 -6.58 9.70 -7.91
CA SER A 76 -7.22 10.45 -6.81
C SER A 76 -8.72 10.58 -7.03
N TYR A 77 -9.50 10.38 -5.97
CA TYR A 77 -10.96 10.45 -5.96
C TYR A 77 -11.43 11.38 -4.85
N TYR A 78 -12.22 12.39 -5.21
CA TYR A 78 -12.82 13.32 -4.25
C TYR A 78 -13.94 12.67 -3.41
N ASP A 79 -14.69 11.73 -3.99
CA ASP A 79 -15.79 11.05 -3.31
C ASP A 79 -15.51 9.55 -3.25
N VAL A 80 -14.85 9.15 -2.15
CA VAL A 80 -14.52 7.74 -1.86
C VAL A 80 -15.77 6.86 -1.84
N LYS A 81 -16.93 7.38 -1.41
CA LYS A 81 -18.17 6.61 -1.33
C LYS A 81 -18.72 6.25 -2.71
N LYS A 82 -18.58 7.14 -3.69
CA LYS A 82 -18.94 6.83 -5.09
C LYS A 82 -18.04 5.76 -5.71
N SER A 83 -16.78 5.72 -5.30
CA SER A 83 -15.77 4.79 -5.81
C SER A 83 -15.50 3.59 -4.89
N TRP A 84 -16.35 3.35 -3.88
CA TRP A 84 -16.09 2.37 -2.81
C TRP A 84 -15.72 0.98 -3.35
N ARG A 85 -16.32 0.58 -4.49
CA ARG A 85 -16.06 -0.69 -5.15
C ARG A 85 -14.59 -0.83 -5.58
N LEU A 86 -13.99 0.21 -6.15
CA LEU A 86 -12.60 0.20 -6.60
C LEU A 86 -11.64 0.05 -5.41
N PHE A 87 -11.88 0.81 -4.34
CA PHE A 87 -11.11 0.70 -3.11
C PHE A 87 -11.24 -0.69 -2.47
N ASN A 88 -12.44 -1.29 -2.53
CA ASN A 88 -12.65 -2.64 -2.01
C ASN A 88 -11.94 -3.71 -2.88
N GLU A 89 -11.95 -3.57 -4.20
CA GLU A 89 -11.22 -4.44 -5.12
C GLU A 89 -9.71 -4.39 -4.85
N GLU A 90 -9.15 -3.20 -4.60
CA GLU A 90 -7.74 -3.05 -4.25
C GLU A 90 -7.40 -3.67 -2.87
N LYS A 91 -8.28 -3.56 -1.88
CA LYS A 91 -8.12 -4.27 -0.59
C LYS A 91 -8.06 -5.78 -0.78
N LEU A 92 -8.89 -6.34 -1.67
CA LEU A 92 -8.87 -7.77 -1.98
C LEU A 92 -7.56 -8.20 -2.63
N LYS A 93 -6.93 -7.35 -3.46
CA LYS A 93 -5.58 -7.61 -4.01
C LYS A 93 -4.51 -7.67 -2.92
N LEU A 94 -4.55 -6.75 -1.94
CA LEU A 94 -3.63 -6.83 -0.82
C LEU A 94 -3.86 -8.12 0.00
N ASN A 95 -5.12 -8.48 0.23
CA ASN A 95 -5.46 -9.69 0.96
C ASN A 95 -5.01 -10.97 0.23
N SER A 96 -5.05 -11.01 -1.11
CA SER A 96 -4.52 -12.16 -1.85
C SER A 96 -3.01 -12.29 -1.65
N ILE A 97 -2.26 -11.19 -1.67
CA ILE A 97 -0.82 -11.19 -1.38
C ILE A 97 -0.53 -11.72 0.04
N VAL A 98 -1.37 -11.36 1.01
CA VAL A 98 -1.26 -11.85 2.39
C VAL A 98 -1.52 -13.36 2.48
N ILE A 99 -2.46 -13.89 1.69
CA ILE A 99 -2.87 -15.30 1.70
C ILE A 99 -1.89 -16.18 0.90
N ASP A 100 -1.41 -15.71 -0.25
CA ASP A 100 -0.56 -16.49 -1.16
C ASP A 100 0.76 -16.92 -0.49
N PHE A 101 1.24 -16.16 0.50
CA PHE A 101 2.38 -16.56 1.32
C PHE A 101 2.10 -17.81 2.16
N TYR A 102 0.90 -17.96 2.74
CA TYR A 102 0.54 -19.13 3.57
C TYR A 102 0.42 -20.43 2.78
N ASN A 103 0.06 -20.35 1.51
CA ASN A 103 -0.13 -21.52 0.64
C ASN A 103 1.14 -21.93 -0.11
N SER A 104 2.22 -21.15 0.01
CA SER A 104 3.50 -21.41 -0.67
C SER A 104 4.56 -22.08 0.23
N ILE A 105 4.17 -22.47 1.46
CA ILE A 105 4.97 -23.19 2.46
C ILE A 105 4.29 -24.52 2.75
#